data_AF-A0A0R1V4V4-F1
#
_entry.id   AF-A0A0R1V4V4-F1
#
_cell.length_a   1.000
_cell.length_b   1.000
_cell.length_c   1.000
_cell.angle_alpha   90.00
_cell.angle_beta   90.00
_cell.angle_gamma   90.00
#
_symmetry.space_group_name_H-M   'P 1'
#
loop_
_entity.id
_entity.type
_entity.pdbx_description
1 polymer ?
#
loop_
_entity_poly.entity_id
_entity_poly.type
_entity_poly.pdbx_seq_one_letter_code
_entity_poly.pdbx_strand_id
1 'polypeptide(L)'
;MLKKVVKWTVLVIATIVLTLASFSSTIFASANRPTPSWGSWDQTTITYKTSNTSSYYKSVWKNAVKRWNKVGVVQLRAAKSGEKADITLTSSQSLSTKSGKLAGYTNYSYLKKSDNNQIISAKSTLNRSLLTKYGYTKTQRTNVATHEIGHALGLSHSGDKSSVMYASDRYASIDHQDKVGLQDAYTD
;
A
#
# COMPACT_ATOMS: atom_id res chain seq x y z
N MET A 1 88.47 41.96 -5.16
CA MET A 1 88.36 40.73 -5.98
C MET A 1 87.69 39.64 -5.13
N LEU A 2 86.89 38.77 -5.76
CA LEU A 2 86.15 37.61 -5.22
C LEU A 2 84.77 37.81 -4.50
N LYS A 3 83.73 37.66 -5.34
CA LYS A 3 82.43 36.96 -5.21
C LYS A 3 82.02 36.28 -3.88
N LYS A 4 80.73 36.45 -3.51
CA LYS A 4 79.64 35.44 -3.40
C LYS A 4 78.42 36.10 -2.69
N VAL A 5 77.28 36.36 -3.34
CA VAL A 5 76.17 35.50 -3.83
C VAL A 5 75.14 35.08 -2.75
N VAL A 6 74.01 35.83 -2.76
CA VAL A 6 72.59 35.41 -2.82
C VAL A 6 71.89 34.78 -1.60
N LYS A 7 70.74 35.35 -1.21
CA LYS A 7 69.37 34.78 -1.37
C LYS A 7 68.31 35.74 -0.79
N TRP A 8 67.37 36.16 -1.64
CA TRP A 8 66.15 36.87 -1.25
C TRP A 8 65.12 35.87 -0.73
N THR A 9 64.57 36.11 0.46
CA THR A 9 63.41 35.39 1.00
C THR A 9 62.13 36.15 0.68
N VAL A 10 61.28 35.53 -0.13
CA VAL A 10 59.88 35.92 -0.34
C VAL A 10 59.05 35.32 0.79
N LEU A 11 58.30 36.17 1.49
CA LEU A 11 57.38 35.81 2.56
C LEU A 11 56.09 35.22 1.95
N VAL A 12 55.85 33.92 2.15
CA VAL A 12 54.60 33.25 1.74
C VAL A 12 53.61 33.34 2.89
N ILE A 13 52.52 34.09 2.70
CA ILE A 13 51.36 34.10 3.59
C ILE A 13 50.50 32.89 3.24
N ALA A 14 50.47 31.89 4.11
CA ALA A 14 49.60 30.72 3.97
C ALA A 14 48.18 31.05 4.46
N THR A 15 47.27 31.34 3.52
CA THR A 15 45.83 31.30 3.78
C THR A 15 45.35 29.85 3.83
N ILE A 16 44.98 29.39 5.03
CA ILE A 16 44.30 28.10 5.26
C ILE A 16 42.86 28.24 4.76
N VAL A 17 42.57 27.67 3.58
CA VAL A 17 41.20 27.47 3.11
C VAL A 17 40.70 26.16 3.73
N LEU A 18 39.82 26.29 4.72
CA LEU A 18 39.11 25.18 5.34
C LEU A 18 38.00 24.72 4.37
N THR A 19 38.29 23.73 3.52
CA THR A 19 37.25 23.11 2.69
C THR A 19 36.41 22.17 3.56
N LEU A 20 35.21 22.62 3.95
CA LEU A 20 34.15 21.72 4.44
C LEU A 20 33.71 20.84 3.27
N ALA A 21 34.19 19.59 3.23
CA ALA A 21 33.58 18.57 2.39
C ALA A 21 32.21 18.23 2.98
N SER A 22 31.16 18.88 2.46
CA SER A 22 29.79 18.43 2.68
C SER A 22 29.65 17.04 2.06
N PHE A 23 29.69 16.01 2.91
CA PHE A 23 29.27 14.66 2.56
C PHE A 23 27.77 14.72 2.24
N SER A 24 27.45 15.01 0.98
CA SER A 24 26.13 14.73 0.42
C SER A 24 26.02 13.22 0.29
N SER A 25 25.62 12.57 1.37
CA SER A 25 25.08 11.22 1.30
C SER A 25 23.86 11.29 0.39
N THR A 26 24.03 11.02 -0.90
CA THR A 26 22.90 10.71 -1.77
C THR A 26 22.33 9.40 -1.25
N ILE A 27 21.38 9.49 -0.32
CA ILE A 27 20.49 8.38 -0.03
C ILE A 27 19.75 8.18 -1.35
N PHE A 28 20.17 7.19 -2.14
CA PHE A 28 19.32 6.68 -3.20
C PHE A 28 18.08 6.14 -2.51
N ALA A 29 17.02 6.96 -2.42
CA ALA A 29 15.70 6.44 -2.14
C ALA A 29 15.48 5.36 -3.21
N SER A 30 15.30 4.11 -2.78
CA SER A 30 14.77 3.08 -3.67
C SER A 30 13.55 3.70 -4.33
N ALA A 31 13.57 3.83 -5.66
CA ALA A 31 12.40 4.26 -6.39
C ALA A 31 11.35 3.17 -6.22
N ASN A 32 10.55 3.28 -5.16
CA ASN A 32 9.47 2.35 -4.88
C ASN A 32 8.51 2.43 -6.07
N ARG A 33 8.54 1.39 -6.89
CA ARG A 33 7.63 1.25 -8.03
C ARG A 33 6.20 1.31 -7.52
N PRO A 34 5.28 2.02 -8.20
CA PRO A 34 3.87 2.00 -7.84
C PRO A 34 3.37 0.56 -7.70
N THR A 35 2.51 0.31 -6.71
CA THR A 35 1.87 -1.00 -6.58
C THR A 35 1.09 -1.28 -7.87
N PRO A 36 1.33 -2.41 -8.57
CA PRO A 36 0.65 -2.68 -9.83
C PRO A 36 -0.86 -2.75 -9.64
N SER A 37 -1.63 -2.35 -10.65
CA SER A 37 -3.09 -2.49 -10.69
C SER A 37 -3.52 -3.50 -11.75
N TRP A 38 -4.72 -4.06 -11.58
CA TRP A 38 -5.34 -4.98 -12.53
C TRP A 38 -6.65 -4.45 -13.11
N GLY A 39 -7.20 -3.39 -12.52
CA GLY A 39 -8.50 -2.82 -12.87
C GLY A 39 -8.83 -1.60 -12.02
N SER A 40 -9.96 -0.97 -12.31
CA SER A 40 -10.57 0.07 -11.49
C SER A 40 -12.09 0.05 -11.60
N TRP A 41 -12.76 0.66 -10.62
CA TRP A 41 -14.18 0.97 -10.75
C TRP A 41 -14.36 2.16 -11.71
N ASP A 42 -15.51 2.26 -12.35
CA ASP A 42 -15.87 3.42 -13.18
C ASP A 42 -16.13 4.70 -12.36
N GLN A 43 -16.24 4.58 -11.05
CA GLN A 43 -16.47 5.67 -10.13
C GLN A 43 -15.46 5.63 -8.98
N THR A 44 -15.12 6.81 -8.44
CA THR A 44 -14.27 6.92 -7.25
C THR A 44 -15.07 6.82 -5.95
N THR A 45 -16.40 6.94 -5.98
CA THR A 45 -17.27 6.63 -4.83
C THR A 45 -17.77 5.20 -4.96
N ILE A 46 -17.28 4.32 -4.09
CA ILE A 46 -17.54 2.88 -4.17
C ILE A 46 -18.29 2.46 -2.91
N THR A 47 -19.40 1.76 -3.09
CA THR A 47 -20.27 1.35 -2.00
C THR A 47 -19.85 0.02 -1.41
N TYR A 48 -19.95 -0.13 -0.09
CA TYR A 48 -19.68 -1.40 0.58
C TYR A 48 -20.81 -1.79 1.51
N LYS A 49 -20.98 -3.10 1.71
CA LYS A 49 -21.78 -3.65 2.80
C LYS A 49 -20.94 -4.62 3.63
N THR A 50 -21.21 -4.68 4.93
CA THR A 50 -20.63 -5.71 5.80
C THR A 50 -21.62 -6.84 6.04
N SER A 51 -21.31 -8.05 5.61
CA SER A 51 -22.17 -9.24 5.82
C SER A 51 -21.72 -10.10 7.02
N ASN A 52 -21.10 -9.46 8.01
CA ASN A 52 -20.65 -10.12 9.24
C ASN A 52 -21.74 -10.05 10.32
N THR A 53 -21.98 -11.14 11.04
CA THR A 53 -22.75 -11.11 12.30
C THR A 53 -21.91 -10.62 13.47
N SER A 54 -20.60 -10.88 13.46
CA SER A 54 -19.67 -10.48 14.51
C SER A 54 -19.35 -8.98 14.50
N SER A 55 -19.66 -8.29 15.60
CA SER A 55 -19.30 -6.87 15.82
C SER A 55 -17.78 -6.63 15.76
N TYR A 56 -16.98 -7.60 16.19
CA TYR A 56 -15.52 -7.56 16.10
C TYR A 56 -15.05 -7.38 14.65
N TYR A 57 -15.54 -8.22 13.73
CA TYR A 57 -15.15 -8.13 12.31
C TYR A 57 -15.76 -6.92 11.61
N LYS A 58 -16.95 -6.47 12.00
CA LYS A 58 -17.46 -5.16 11.56
C LYS A 58 -16.49 -4.03 11.92
N SER A 59 -15.92 -4.04 13.12
CA SER A 59 -14.91 -3.06 13.54
C SER A 59 -13.60 -3.18 12.77
N VAL A 60 -13.13 -4.39 12.47
CA VAL A 60 -11.93 -4.62 11.64
C VAL A 60 -12.11 -4.00 10.25
N TRP A 61 -13.22 -4.32 9.57
CA TRP A 61 -13.52 -3.76 8.25
C TRP A 61 -13.71 -2.24 8.29
N LYS A 62 -14.39 -1.70 9.32
CA LYS A 62 -14.53 -0.25 9.50
C LYS A 62 -13.18 0.46 9.59
N ASN A 63 -12.19 -0.14 10.27
CA ASN A 63 -10.85 0.43 10.36
C ASN A 63 -10.10 0.35 9.03
N ALA A 64 -10.22 -0.75 8.29
CA ALA A 64 -9.62 -0.89 6.95
C ALA A 64 -10.21 0.13 5.95
N VAL A 65 -11.53 0.29 5.94
CA VAL A 65 -12.24 1.32 5.14
C VAL A 65 -11.73 2.72 5.46
N LYS A 66 -11.59 3.06 6.75
CA LYS A 66 -11.06 4.37 7.18
C LYS A 66 -9.64 4.62 6.66
N ARG A 67 -8.79 3.57 6.61
CA ARG A 67 -7.41 3.70 6.12
C ARG A 67 -7.40 4.04 4.63
N TRP A 68 -8.19 3.34 3.82
CA TRP A 68 -8.32 3.65 2.38
C TRP A 68 -8.94 5.03 2.12
N ASN A 69 -10.01 5.41 2.83
CA ASN A 69 -10.58 6.76 2.69
C ASN A 69 -9.60 7.87 3.08
N LYS A 70 -8.69 7.62 4.03
CA LYS A 70 -7.64 8.58 4.40
C LYS A 70 -6.62 8.80 3.29
N VAL A 71 -6.45 7.84 2.37
CA VAL A 71 -5.56 7.99 1.20
C VAL A 71 -6.06 9.07 0.25
N GLY A 72 -7.39 9.21 0.12
CA GLY A 72 -8.04 10.30 -0.61
C GLY A 72 -8.14 10.12 -2.13
N VAL A 73 -7.91 8.91 -2.65
CA VAL A 73 -8.06 8.61 -4.10
C VAL A 73 -9.46 8.11 -4.43
N VAL A 74 -10.04 7.33 -3.52
CA VAL A 74 -11.41 6.81 -3.61
C VAL A 74 -12.15 7.08 -2.30
N GLN A 75 -13.47 7.06 -2.36
CA GLN A 75 -14.37 7.19 -1.24
C GLN A 75 -15.20 5.91 -1.06
N LEU A 76 -14.86 5.10 -0.06
CA LEU A 76 -15.66 3.97 0.37
C LEU A 76 -16.80 4.44 1.27
N ARG A 77 -18.04 4.20 0.84
CA ARG A 77 -19.26 4.55 1.59
C ARG A 77 -20.08 3.30 1.89
N ALA A 78 -20.67 3.22 3.09
CA ALA A 78 -21.64 2.16 3.38
C ALA A 78 -22.87 2.29 2.47
N ALA A 79 -23.28 1.19 1.84
CA ALA A 79 -24.50 1.14 1.03
C ALA A 79 -25.75 1.44 1.89
N LYS A 80 -26.70 2.16 1.32
CA LYS A 80 -28.01 2.47 1.92
C LYS A 80 -28.87 1.21 1.97
N SER A 81 -29.92 1.24 2.78
CA SER A 81 -30.91 0.16 2.79
C SER A 81 -31.52 -0.02 1.39
N GLY A 82 -31.55 -1.26 0.89
CA GLY A 82 -32.02 -1.58 -0.46
C GLY A 82 -31.02 -1.30 -1.60
N GLU A 83 -29.92 -0.59 -1.34
CA GLU A 83 -28.88 -0.33 -2.34
C GLU A 83 -28.01 -1.58 -2.53
N LYS A 84 -27.79 -1.97 -3.80
CA LYS A 84 -26.81 -3.00 -4.13
C LYS A 84 -25.41 -2.43 -3.90
N ALA A 85 -24.68 -3.00 -2.95
CA ALA A 85 -23.30 -2.62 -2.70
C ALA A 85 -22.34 -3.18 -3.75
N ASP A 86 -21.33 -2.39 -4.13
CA ASP A 86 -20.25 -2.77 -5.04
C ASP A 86 -19.33 -3.81 -4.40
N ILE A 87 -18.96 -3.58 -3.14
CA ILE A 87 -18.07 -4.44 -2.36
C ILE A 87 -18.83 -5.11 -1.20
N THR A 88 -18.74 -6.44 -1.11
CA THR A 88 -19.17 -7.18 0.08
C THR A 88 -17.98 -7.52 0.98
N LEU A 89 -17.97 -6.98 2.20
CA LEU A 89 -16.94 -7.22 3.21
C LEU A 89 -17.44 -8.24 4.25
N THR A 90 -16.79 -9.38 4.37
CA THR A 90 -17.26 -10.47 5.24
C THR A 90 -16.13 -11.24 5.92
N SER A 91 -16.48 -12.22 6.74
CA SER A 91 -15.58 -13.18 7.36
C SER A 91 -16.30 -14.52 7.45
N SER A 92 -15.56 -15.60 7.24
CA SER A 92 -16.08 -16.98 7.28
C SER A 92 -15.34 -17.78 8.34
N GLN A 93 -15.96 -18.85 8.85
CA GLN A 93 -15.26 -19.69 9.83
C GLN A 93 -13.98 -20.28 9.23
N SER A 94 -14.08 -20.77 7.99
CA SER A 94 -12.98 -21.31 7.21
C SER A 94 -13.01 -20.72 5.80
N LEU A 95 -11.83 -20.61 5.22
CA LEU A 95 -11.60 -20.18 3.84
C LEU A 95 -10.44 -21.02 3.31
N SER A 96 -10.69 -21.74 2.22
CA SER A 96 -9.71 -22.56 1.52
C SER A 96 -9.86 -22.35 0.03
N THR A 97 -8.73 -22.20 -0.65
CA THR A 97 -8.63 -22.18 -2.11
C THR A 97 -7.89 -23.42 -2.57
N LYS A 98 -7.80 -23.64 -3.89
CA LYS A 98 -6.96 -24.72 -4.46
C LYS A 98 -5.50 -24.63 -4.00
N SER A 99 -5.03 -23.41 -3.69
CA SER A 99 -3.67 -23.13 -3.21
C SER A 99 -3.50 -23.22 -1.69
N GLY A 100 -4.54 -23.65 -0.96
CA GLY A 100 -4.50 -23.83 0.49
C GLY A 100 -5.31 -22.80 1.29
N LYS A 101 -5.01 -22.69 2.58
CA LYS A 101 -5.72 -21.78 3.50
C LYS A 101 -5.09 -20.38 3.45
N LEU A 102 -5.91 -19.36 3.20
CA LEU A 102 -5.50 -17.96 3.14
C LEU A 102 -6.06 -17.18 4.33
N ALA A 103 -5.35 -16.14 4.78
CA ALA A 103 -5.78 -15.27 5.88
C ALA A 103 -6.95 -14.37 5.49
N GLY A 104 -6.98 -13.96 4.22
CA GLY A 104 -8.08 -13.32 3.54
C GLY A 104 -8.13 -13.77 2.08
N TYR A 105 -9.22 -13.43 1.39
CA TYR A 105 -9.32 -13.58 -0.06
C TYR A 105 -10.37 -12.64 -0.63
N THR A 106 -10.08 -12.09 -1.80
CA THR A 106 -10.98 -11.22 -2.54
C THR A 106 -11.37 -11.85 -3.86
N ASN A 107 -12.67 -12.08 -4.05
CA ASN A 107 -13.25 -12.44 -5.33
C ASN A 107 -13.73 -11.17 -6.02
N TYR A 108 -13.68 -11.13 -7.34
CA TYR A 108 -14.16 -9.99 -8.12
C TYR A 108 -14.74 -10.44 -9.47
N SER A 109 -15.53 -9.57 -10.07
CA SER A 109 -15.97 -9.68 -11.46
C SER A 109 -15.67 -8.37 -12.17
N TYR A 110 -15.35 -8.46 -13.46
CA TYR A 110 -14.94 -7.32 -14.25
C TYR A 110 -15.36 -7.45 -15.72
N LEU A 111 -15.47 -6.32 -16.40
CA LEU A 111 -15.54 -6.24 -17.85
C LEU A 111 -14.12 -6.01 -18.38
N LYS A 112 -13.71 -6.84 -19.34
CA LYS A 112 -12.41 -6.68 -20.00
C LYS A 112 -12.50 -5.50 -20.97
N LYS A 113 -11.64 -4.49 -20.79
CA LYS A 113 -11.41 -3.42 -21.78
C LYS A 113 -10.02 -3.59 -22.39
N SER A 114 -9.73 -2.84 -23.45
CA SER A 114 -8.43 -2.87 -24.13
C SER A 114 -7.29 -2.41 -23.21
N ASP A 115 -7.58 -1.46 -22.31
CA ASP A 115 -6.54 -0.72 -21.60
C ASP A 115 -6.53 -1.07 -20.11
N ASN A 116 -7.69 -1.05 -19.46
CA ASN A 116 -7.83 -1.39 -18.04
C ASN A 116 -9.17 -2.07 -17.73
N ASN A 117 -9.17 -3.13 -16.91
CA ASN A 117 -10.40 -3.84 -16.58
C ASN A 117 -11.34 -2.97 -15.75
N GLN A 118 -12.63 -2.95 -16.09
CA GLN A 118 -13.65 -2.27 -15.29
C GLN A 118 -14.21 -3.25 -14.25
N ILE A 119 -13.98 -2.98 -12.98
CA ILE A 119 -14.52 -3.76 -11.86
C ILE A 119 -16.02 -3.52 -11.77
N ILE A 120 -16.80 -4.59 -11.60
CA ILE A 120 -18.27 -4.52 -11.49
C ILE A 120 -18.82 -5.14 -10.21
N SER A 121 -18.03 -5.94 -9.51
CA SER A 121 -18.36 -6.43 -8.16
C SER A 121 -17.11 -6.97 -7.46
N ALA A 122 -17.05 -6.85 -6.14
CA ALA A 122 -16.02 -7.52 -5.34
C ALA A 122 -16.56 -8.07 -4.01
N LYS A 123 -15.92 -9.12 -3.51
CA LYS A 123 -16.21 -9.74 -2.22
C LYS A 123 -14.93 -10.14 -1.51
N SER A 124 -14.61 -9.44 -0.43
CA SER A 124 -13.46 -9.68 0.44
C SER A 124 -13.87 -10.45 1.69
N THR A 125 -13.17 -11.54 1.99
CA THR A 125 -13.49 -12.47 3.08
C THR A 125 -12.28 -12.72 3.96
N LEU A 126 -12.41 -12.50 5.27
CA LEU A 126 -11.39 -12.91 6.25
C LEU A 126 -11.61 -14.33 6.79
N ASN A 127 -10.53 -15.08 6.98
CA ASN A 127 -10.54 -16.44 7.51
C ASN A 127 -10.43 -16.46 9.04
N ARG A 128 -11.56 -16.61 9.74
CA ARG A 128 -11.59 -16.51 11.20
C ARG A 128 -10.73 -17.56 11.88
N SER A 129 -10.82 -18.83 11.45
CA SER A 129 -10.06 -19.93 12.07
C SER A 129 -8.57 -19.76 11.90
N LEU A 130 -8.11 -19.37 10.70
CA LEU A 130 -6.68 -19.19 10.43
C LEU A 130 -6.10 -18.02 11.23
N LEU A 131 -6.77 -16.87 11.19
CA LEU A 131 -6.36 -15.67 11.91
C LEU A 131 -6.29 -15.92 13.42
N THR A 132 -7.22 -16.71 13.97
CA THR A 132 -7.20 -17.12 15.38
C THR A 132 -6.12 -18.15 15.67
N LYS A 133 -5.97 -19.19 14.84
CA LYS A 133 -4.95 -20.23 15.01
C LYS A 133 -3.54 -19.65 15.09
N TYR A 134 -3.23 -18.62 14.31
CA TYR A 134 -1.92 -17.98 14.29
C TYR A 134 -1.84 -16.69 15.12
N GLY A 135 -2.79 -16.47 16.04
CA GLY A 135 -2.69 -15.39 17.03
C GLY A 135 -2.73 -13.97 16.46
N TYR A 136 -3.41 -13.74 15.33
CA TYR A 136 -3.46 -12.39 14.74
C TYR A 136 -4.17 -11.42 15.69
N THR A 137 -3.48 -10.33 16.03
CA THR A 137 -4.03 -9.20 16.78
C THR A 137 -5.09 -8.46 15.95
N LYS A 138 -5.89 -7.60 16.59
CA LYS A 138 -6.88 -6.77 15.88
C LYS A 138 -6.23 -5.88 14.81
N THR A 139 -5.03 -5.34 15.09
CA THR A 139 -4.28 -4.54 14.13
C THR A 139 -3.85 -5.36 12.92
N GLN A 140 -3.28 -6.55 13.13
CA GLN A 140 -2.88 -7.44 12.02
C GLN A 140 -4.09 -7.90 11.19
N ARG A 141 -5.23 -8.22 11.83
CA ARG A 141 -6.47 -8.51 11.10
C ARG A 141 -6.97 -7.31 10.30
N THR A 142 -6.75 -6.10 10.81
CA THR A 142 -7.04 -4.87 10.07
C THR A 142 -6.08 -4.70 8.90
N ASN A 143 -4.80 -5.07 9.02
CA ASN A 143 -3.85 -5.06 7.91
C ASN A 143 -4.27 -6.04 6.81
N VAL A 144 -4.65 -7.28 7.16
CA VAL A 144 -5.21 -8.24 6.19
C VAL A 144 -6.49 -7.68 5.54
N ALA A 145 -7.43 -7.13 6.32
CA ALA A 145 -8.61 -6.47 5.74
C ALA A 145 -8.26 -5.29 4.82
N THR A 146 -7.20 -4.53 5.13
CA THR A 146 -6.74 -3.42 4.32
C THR A 146 -6.18 -3.94 2.99
N HIS A 147 -5.38 -5.01 3.03
CA HIS A 147 -4.89 -5.72 1.85
C HIS A 147 -6.02 -6.21 0.95
N GLU A 148 -7.03 -6.88 1.52
CA GLU A 148 -8.17 -7.38 0.75
C GLU A 148 -9.00 -6.26 0.11
N ILE A 149 -9.17 -5.11 0.78
CA ILE A 149 -9.80 -3.94 0.16
C ILE A 149 -8.93 -3.40 -0.97
N GLY A 150 -7.60 -3.41 -0.85
CA GLY A 150 -6.70 -3.02 -1.94
C GLY A 150 -6.94 -3.83 -3.20
N HIS A 151 -7.10 -5.15 -3.07
CA HIS A 151 -7.55 -6.00 -4.18
C HIS A 151 -8.92 -5.59 -4.72
N ALA A 152 -9.90 -5.36 -3.84
CA ALA A 152 -11.24 -4.94 -4.25
C ALA A 152 -11.27 -3.54 -4.92
N LEU A 153 -10.24 -2.73 -4.70
CA LEU A 153 -10.02 -1.44 -5.34
C LEU A 153 -9.20 -1.53 -6.63
N GLY A 154 -8.71 -2.72 -7.00
CA GLY A 154 -7.98 -2.94 -8.25
C GLY A 154 -6.46 -3.04 -8.13
N LEU A 155 -5.90 -3.01 -6.92
CA LEU A 155 -4.46 -3.24 -6.72
C LEU A 155 -4.11 -4.73 -6.76
N SER A 156 -2.99 -5.04 -7.38
CA SER A 156 -2.30 -6.33 -7.33
C SER A 156 -1.32 -6.37 -6.16
N HIS A 157 -0.64 -7.50 -5.97
CA HIS A 157 0.42 -7.57 -4.97
C HIS A 157 1.59 -6.64 -5.31
N SER A 158 2.11 -5.96 -4.29
CA SER A 158 3.41 -5.26 -4.39
C SER A 158 4.56 -6.24 -4.16
N GLY A 159 5.71 -5.95 -4.79
CA GLY A 159 6.98 -6.62 -4.52
C GLY A 159 7.74 -6.06 -3.31
N ASP A 160 7.31 -4.91 -2.77
CA ASP A 160 7.96 -4.26 -1.63
C ASP A 160 7.29 -4.65 -0.31
N LYS A 161 8.09 -5.09 0.65
CA LYS A 161 7.68 -5.51 2.00
C LYS A 161 7.07 -4.38 2.84
N SER A 162 7.30 -3.12 2.48
CA SER A 162 6.70 -1.98 3.19
C SER A 162 5.23 -1.75 2.83
N SER A 163 4.79 -2.24 1.67
CA SER A 163 3.42 -2.07 1.16
C SER A 163 2.42 -2.98 1.87
N VAL A 164 1.22 -2.48 2.12
CA VAL A 164 0.10 -3.32 2.61
C VAL A 164 -0.27 -4.41 1.61
N MET A 165 0.06 -4.21 0.33
CA MET A 165 -0.20 -5.13 -0.76
C MET A 165 0.91 -6.18 -0.91
N TYR A 166 1.92 -6.23 -0.04
CA TYR A 166 2.87 -7.33 -0.01
C TYR A 166 2.21 -8.62 0.52
N ALA A 167 2.14 -9.64 -0.34
CA ALA A 167 1.33 -10.84 -0.11
C ALA A 167 1.65 -11.63 1.19
N SER A 168 2.90 -11.56 1.65
CA SER A 168 3.39 -12.39 2.76
C SER A 168 3.48 -11.66 4.10
N ASP A 169 3.06 -10.39 4.16
CA ASP A 169 3.13 -9.60 5.40
C ASP A 169 1.76 -9.35 6.03
N ARG A 170 1.76 -9.25 7.36
CA ARG A 170 0.61 -8.87 8.20
C ARG A 170 0.91 -7.62 9.04
N TYR A 171 2.09 -7.02 8.93
CA TYR A 171 2.55 -5.89 9.74
C TYR A 171 2.46 -4.54 9.01
N ALA A 172 2.66 -4.52 7.69
CA ALA A 172 2.59 -3.34 6.85
C ALA A 172 1.23 -2.62 6.91
N SER A 173 1.30 -1.30 6.75
CA SER A 173 0.16 -0.42 6.49
C SER A 173 0.24 0.10 5.06
N ILE A 174 -0.78 0.85 4.63
CA ILE A 174 -0.76 1.50 3.31
C ILE A 174 0.50 2.35 3.19
N ASP A 175 1.28 2.10 2.16
CA ASP A 175 2.50 2.83 1.84
C ASP A 175 2.26 3.84 0.69
N HIS A 176 3.22 4.74 0.47
CA HIS A 176 3.15 5.72 -0.61
C HIS A 176 2.93 5.06 -1.99
N GLN A 177 3.60 3.93 -2.26
CA GLN A 177 3.46 3.20 -3.52
C GLN A 177 2.05 2.65 -3.77
N ASP A 178 1.32 2.32 -2.70
CA ASP A 178 -0.08 1.85 -2.81
C ASP A 178 -0.99 3.00 -3.20
N LYS A 179 -0.73 4.20 -2.67
CA LYS A 179 -1.43 5.42 -3.07
C LYS A 179 -1.18 5.73 -4.55
N VAL A 180 0.08 5.72 -4.99
CA VAL A 180 0.44 6.04 -6.38
C VAL A 180 -0.18 5.02 -7.34
N GLY A 181 -0.05 3.72 -7.05
CA GLY A 181 -0.68 2.68 -7.88
C GLY A 181 -2.20 2.81 -7.96
N LEU A 182 -2.84 3.27 -6.87
CA LEU A 182 -4.27 3.54 -6.87
C LEU A 182 -4.61 4.83 -7.64
N GLN A 183 -3.78 5.86 -7.62
CA GLN A 183 -3.98 7.05 -8.45
C GLN A 183 -3.89 6.69 -9.93
N ASP A 184 -2.86 5.94 -10.32
CA ASP A 184 -2.64 5.51 -11.70
C ASP A 184 -3.81 4.67 -12.21
N ALA A 185 -4.41 3.82 -11.37
CA ALA A 185 -5.56 3.00 -11.76
C ALA A 185 -6.86 3.78 -12.01
N TYR A 186 -7.02 4.97 -11.42
CA TYR A 186 -8.24 5.79 -11.45
C TYR A 186 -8.04 7.12 -12.18
N THR A 187 -6.92 7.28 -12.87
CA THR A 187 -6.67 8.40 -13.76
C THR A 187 -6.94 7.91 -15.18
N ASP A 188 -7.95 8.51 -15.83
CA ASP A 188 -8.22 8.31 -17.26
C ASP A 188 -7.15 8.99 -18.12
#